data_AF-A0A3N4NDV9-F1
#
_entry.id   AF-A0A3N4NDV9-F1
#
_cell.length_a   1.000
_cell.length_b   1.000
_cell.length_c   1.000
_cell.angle_alpha   90.00
_cell.angle_beta   90.00
_cell.angle_gamma   90.00
#
_symmetry.space_group_name_H-M   'P 1'
#
loop_
_entity.id
_entity.type
_entity.pdbx_description
1 polymer ?
#
loop_
_entity_poly.entity_id
_entity_poly.type
_entity_poly.pdbx_seq_one_letter_code
_entity_poly.pdbx_strand_id
1 'polypeptide(L)' 'MKAYTLKEDKDSGELHLFEGDMLPNDPKYKCNSVSKSICKKMNKSENKGNRFSCATEQEAREKIAKIGRKVCGTCVSH' A
#
# COMPACT_ATOMS: atom_id res chain seq x y z
N MET A 1 -15.49 -0.64 -1.99
CA MET A 1 -14.55 -1.68 -1.52
C MET A 1 -13.19 -1.02 -1.38
N LYS A 2 -12.53 -1.15 -0.23
CA LYS A 2 -11.20 -0.57 -0.06
C LYS A 2 -10.14 -1.37 -0.83
N ALA A 3 -9.15 -0.65 -1.34
CA ALA A 3 -7.99 -1.18 -2.01
C ALA A 3 -6.74 -0.82 -1.21
N TYR A 4 -5.81 -1.75 -1.12
CA TYR A 4 -4.54 -1.56 -0.44
C TYR A 4 -3.39 -1.74 -1.42
N THR A 5 -2.43 -0.83 -1.35
CA THR A 5 -1.24 -0.82 -2.20
C THR A 5 -0.02 -0.66 -1.31
N LEU A 6 0.92 -1.60 -1.37
CA LEU A 6 2.17 -1.53 -0.62
C LEU A 6 3.24 -0.91 -1.51
N LYS A 7 3.79 0.21 -1.06
CA LYS A 7 4.79 1.00 -1.78
C LYS A 7 6.12 0.97 -1.03
N GLU A 8 7.20 1.01 -1.78
CA GLU A 8 8.55 1.11 -1.21
C GLU A 8 9.03 2.54 -1.23
N ASP A 9 9.45 3.01 -0.06
CA ASP A 9 10.09 4.29 0.10
C ASP A 9 11.44 4.32 -0.62
N LYS A 10 11.67 5.39 -1.38
CA LYS A 10 12.87 5.51 -2.20
C LYS A 10 14.12 5.78 -1.37
N ASP A 11 13.96 6.46 -0.23
CA ASP A 11 15.06 6.94 0.61
C ASP A 11 15.45 5.89 1.67
N SER A 12 14.48 5.39 2.42
CA SER A 12 14.70 4.42 3.50
C SER A 12 14.62 2.96 3.05
N GLY A 13 13.94 2.67 1.92
CA GLY A 13 13.61 1.30 1.50
C GLY A 13 12.56 0.60 2.37
N GLU A 14 11.96 1.30 3.34
CA GLU A 14 10.84 0.80 4.14
C GLU A 14 9.58 0.68 3.28
N LEU A 15 8.77 -0.34 3.54
CA LEU A 15 7.51 -0.57 2.84
C LEU A 15 6.33 0.01 3.62
N HIS A 16 5.53 0.83 2.97
CA HIS A 16 4.38 1.50 3.57
C HIS A 16 3.09 1.15 2.83
N LEU A 17 2.03 0.91 3.60
CA LEU A 17 0.71 0.60 3.09
C LEU A 17 -0.07 1.88 2.80
N PHE A 18 -0.67 1.95 1.63
CA PHE A 18 -1.55 3.03 1.18
C PHE A 18 -2.94 2.47 0.98
N GLU A 19 -3.92 3.17 1.56
CA GLU A 19 -5.34 2.89 1.36
C GLU A 19 -5.85 3.61 0.11
N GLY A 20 -6.92 3.10 -0.47
CA GLY A 20 -7.69 3.72 -1.54
C GLY A 20 -8.96 2.92 -1.78
N ASP A 21 -9.56 3.12 -2.93
CA ASP A 21 -10.79 2.47 -3.34
C ASP A 21 -10.56 1.61 -4.57
N MET A 22 -11.20 0.43 -4.58
CA MET A 22 -11.36 -0.38 -5.78
C MET A 22 -12.32 0.34 -6.71
N LEU A 23 -11.96 0.41 -7.99
CA LEU A 23 -12.71 1.07 -9.04
C LEU A 23 -13.15 0.02 -10.09
N PRO A 24 -14.08 -0.90 -9.76
CA PRO A 24 -14.43 -2.02 -10.63
C PRO A 24 -15.10 -1.58 -11.94
N ASN A 25 -15.71 -0.40 -11.95
CA ASN A 25 -16.41 0.17 -13.10
C ASN A 25 -15.56 1.18 -13.88
N ASP A 26 -14.31 1.43 -13.47
CA ASP A 26 -13.42 2.33 -14.18
C ASP A 26 -12.64 1.54 -15.25
N PRO A 27 -12.77 1.90 -16.54
CA PRO A 27 -12.15 1.14 -17.63
C PRO A 27 -10.62 1.33 -17.68
N LYS A 28 -10.05 2.28 -16.94
CA LYS A 28 -8.65 2.68 -17.02
C LYS A 28 -7.86 2.31 -15.77
N TYR A 29 -8.50 2.30 -14.59
CA TYR A 29 -7.85 2.04 -13.31
C TYR A 29 -8.63 1.05 -12.46
N LYS A 30 -8.01 -0.06 -12.06
CA LYS A 30 -8.67 -1.08 -11.20
C LYS A 30 -8.84 -0.62 -9.74
N CYS A 31 -7.99 0.30 -9.30
CA CYS A 31 -8.08 0.92 -7.98
C CYS A 31 -7.35 2.26 -7.96
N ASN A 32 -7.64 3.07 -6.94
CA ASN A 32 -6.85 4.24 -6.61
C ASN A 32 -6.04 4.00 -5.31
N SER A 33 -5.15 4.94 -4.99
CA SER A 33 -4.44 4.99 -3.71
C SER A 33 -4.26 6.45 -3.31
N VAL A 34 -4.53 6.75 -2.05
CA VAL A 34 -4.39 8.08 -1.47
C VAL A 34 -2.94 8.57 -1.53
N SER A 35 -2.77 9.88 -1.37
CA SER A 35 -1.46 10.53 -1.49
C SER A 35 -0.50 10.22 -0.34
N LYS A 36 -0.98 9.65 0.77
CA LYS A 36 -0.19 9.42 1.99
C LYS A 36 -0.41 8.01 2.53
N SER A 37 0.64 7.42 3.10
CA SER A 37 0.53 6.10 3.72
C SER A 37 -0.39 6.13 4.94
N ILE A 38 -0.91 4.97 5.31
CA ILE A 38 -1.78 4.79 6.48
C ILE A 38 -1.07 5.24 7.76
N CYS A 39 0.23 4.97 7.89
CA CYS A 39 1.03 5.42 9.02
C CYS A 39 1.45 6.91 8.93
N LYS A 40 1.07 7.61 7.86
CA LYS A 40 1.38 9.02 7.58
C LYS A 40 2.87 9.36 7.52
N LYS A 41 3.75 8.35 7.39
CA LYS A 41 5.21 8.54 7.31
C LYS A 41 5.76 8.67 5.90
N MET A 42 4.96 8.33 4.88
CA MET A 42 5.41 8.30 3.50
C MET A 42 4.35 8.92 2.59
N ASN A 43 4.76 9.83 1.70
CA ASN A 43 3.92 10.33 0.63
C ASN A 43 4.07 9.48 -0.62
N LYS A 44 3.04 9.47 -1.46
CA LYS A 44 3.01 8.71 -2.70
C LYS A 44 4.12 9.15 -3.67
N SER A 45 4.54 10.42 -3.67
CA SER A 45 5.66 10.92 -4.48
C SER A 45 7.03 10.42 -4.04
N GLU A 46 7.15 9.89 -2.82
CA GLU A 46 8.40 9.37 -2.25
C GLU A 46 8.58 7.88 -2.57
N ASN A 47 7.64 7.28 -3.30
CA ASN A 47 7.76 5.88 -3.68
C ASN A 47 8.71 5.66 -4.86
N LYS A 48 9.52 4.60 -4.79
CA LYS A 48 10.28 4.09 -5.94
C LYS A 48 9.60 2.92 -6.67
N GLY A 49 8.55 2.35 -6.09
CA GLY A 49 7.78 1.29 -6.73
C GLY A 49 6.72 0.67 -5.81
N ASN A 50 5.82 -0.09 -6.41
CA ASN A 50 4.79 -0.84 -5.70
C ASN A 50 5.21 -2.33 -5.59
N ARG A 51 5.09 -2.92 -4.40
CA ARG A 51 5.25 -4.37 -4.21
C ARG A 51 3.98 -5.13 -4.56
N PHE A 52 2.83 -4.56 -4.24
CA PHE A 52 1.53 -5.01 -4.76
C PHE A 52 0.57 -3.82 -4.83
N SER A 53 -0.47 -3.94 -5.66
CA SER A 53 -1.51 -2.92 -5.84
C SER A 53 -2.88 -3.58 -5.85
N CYS A 54 -3.92 -2.80 -5.52
CA CYS A 54 -5.32 -3.21 -5.57
C CYS A 54 -5.64 -4.50 -4.79
N ALA A 55 -4.99 -4.70 -3.64
CA ALA A 55 -5.29 -5.83 -2.76
C ALA A 55 -6.49 -5.52 -1.86
N THR A 56 -7.26 -6.54 -1.50
CA THR A 56 -8.22 -6.44 -0.40
C THR A 56 -7.51 -6.33 0.96
N GLU A 57 -8.23 -5.99 2.02
CA GLU A 57 -7.66 -5.91 3.39
C GLU A 57 -6.99 -7.23 3.81
N GLN A 58 -7.68 -8.35 3.58
CA GLN A 58 -7.18 -9.67 3.93
C GLN A 58 -5.92 -10.02 3.13
N GLU A 59 -5.95 -9.85 1.81
CA GLU A 59 -4.77 -10.08 0.97
C GLU A 59 -3.59 -9.17 1.34
N ALA A 60 -3.87 -7.91 1.69
CA ALA A 60 -2.83 -6.97 2.08
C ALA A 60 -2.14 -7.46 3.37
N ARG A 61 -2.92 -7.87 4.38
CA ARG A 61 -2.38 -8.45 5.62
C ARG A 61 -1.56 -9.70 5.35
N GLU A 62 -2.05 -10.62 4.52
CA GLU A 62 -1.32 -11.84 4.15
C GLU A 62 -0.01 -11.53 3.40
N LYS A 63 -0.04 -10.62 2.42
CA LYS A 63 1.14 -10.23 1.64
C LYS A 63 2.17 -9.51 2.53
N ILE A 64 1.72 -8.63 3.42
CA ILE A 64 2.57 -7.91 4.37
C ILE A 64 3.23 -8.89 5.35
N ALA A 65 2.46 -9.83 5.91
CA ALA A 65 2.98 -10.86 6.80
C ALA A 65 4.04 -11.74 6.11
N LYS A 66 3.85 -12.08 4.83
CA LYS A 66 4.83 -12.82 4.01
C LYS A 66 6.13 -12.03 3.78
N ILE A 67 6.06 -10.70 3.67
CA ILE A 67 7.24 -9.84 3.47
C ILE A 67 8.01 -9.64 4.78
N GLY A 68 7.31 -9.48 5.91
CA GLY A 68 7.91 -9.36 7.23
C GLY A 68 8.56 -8.00 7.49
N ARG A 69 9.74 -8.00 8.15
CA ARG A 69 10.37 -6.82 8.80
C ARG A 69 10.66 -5.62 7.90
N LYS A 70 10.56 -5.74 6.57
CA LYS A 70 10.70 -4.61 5.65
C LYS A 70 9.46 -3.70 5.64
N VAL A 71 8.32 -4.17 6.15
CA VAL A 71 7.10 -3.37 6.24
C VAL A 71 7.08 -2.56 7.52
N CYS A 72 6.73 -1.28 7.40
CA CYS A 72 6.55 -0.37 8.52
C CYS A 72 5.62 -1.01 9.57
N GLY A 73 6.09 -1.19 10.81
CA GLY A 73 5.33 -1.90 11.84
C GLY A 73 3.94 -1.30 12.09
N THR A 74 3.77 0.02 11.96
CA THR A 74 2.47 0.68 12.06
C THR A 74 1.51 0.30 10.92
N CYS A 75 2.03 0.02 9.73
CA CYS A 75 1.23 -0.46 8.60
C CYS A 75 0.84 -1.94 8.74
N VAL A 76 1.58 -2.73 9.53
CA VAL A 76 1.25 -4.13 9.82
C VAL A 76 0.12 -4.24 10.85
N SER A 77 0.06 -3.31 11.82
CA SER A 77 -0.92 -3.31 12.91
C SER A 77 -2.26 -2.62 12.58
N HIS A 78 -2.50 -2.27 11.31
CA HIS A 78 -3.77 -1.71 10.85
C HIS A 78 -4.77 -2.82 10.46
#